data_AF-A0A3D1VMU9-F1
#
_entry.id   AF-A0A3D1VMU9-F1
#
_cell.length_a   1.000
_cell.length_b   1.000
_cell.length_c   1.000
_cell.angle_alpha   90.00
_cell.angle_beta   90.00
_cell.angle_gamma   90.00
#
_symmetry.space_group_name_H-M   'P 1'
#
loop_
_entity.id
_entity.type
_entity.pdbx_description
1 polymer ?
#
loop_
_entity_poly.entity_id
_entity_poly.type
_entity_poly.pdbx_seq_one_letter_code
_entity_poly.pdbx_strand_id
1 'polypeptide(L)' 'MDLLTAAIKKEIALRYKSVRRFSIESGIPQSTLVSALKKGFGGTSYDTVMYICKFLELNPFDYSPAGQQNPPVTI' A
#
# COMPACT_ATOMS: atom_id res chain seq x y z
N MET A 1 -1.60 -14.78 6.98
CA MET A 1 -1.56 -13.43 6.39
C MET A 1 -2.98 -12.96 6.22
N ASP A 2 -3.28 -11.75 6.66
CA ASP A 2 -4.54 -11.04 6.50
C ASP A 2 -4.71 -10.52 5.06
N LEU A 3 -5.97 -10.41 4.61
CA LEU A 3 -6.34 -10.03 3.24
C LEU A 3 -5.82 -8.63 2.88
N LEU A 4 -5.90 -7.68 3.81
CA LEU A 4 -5.38 -6.32 3.65
C LEU A 4 -3.88 -6.31 3.38
N THR A 5 -3.09 -7.04 4.18
CA THR A 5 -1.63 -7.14 3.96
C THR A 5 -1.30 -7.73 2.60
N ALA A 6 -2.06 -8.74 2.14
CA ALA A 6 -1.86 -9.31 0.82
C ALA A 6 -2.15 -8.30 -0.31
N ALA A 7 -3.24 -7.53 -0.19
CA ALA A 7 -3.60 -6.50 -1.15
C ALA A 7 -2.56 -5.38 -1.22
N ILE A 8 -2.17 -4.81 -0.07
CA ILE A 8 -1.13 -3.78 0.02
C ILE A 8 0.18 -4.28 -0.57
N LYS A 9 0.60 -5.51 -0.22
CA LYS A 9 1.84 -6.08 -0.73
C LYS A 9 1.83 -6.24 -2.25
N LYS A 10 0.71 -6.68 -2.81
CA LYS A 10 0.51 -6.81 -4.25
C LYS A 10 0.61 -5.45 -4.94
N GLU A 11 -0.05 -4.43 -4.40
CA GLU A 11 -0.08 -3.09 -4.98
C GLU A 11 1.31 -2.42 -4.93
N ILE A 12 2.03 -2.58 -3.81
CA ILE A 12 3.42 -2.10 -3.68
C ILE A 12 4.32 -2.75 -4.73
N ALA A 13 4.20 -4.06 -4.94
CA ALA A 13 4.98 -4.77 -5.93
C ALA A 13 4.64 -4.32 -7.36
N LEU A 14 3.36 -4.09 -7.64
CA LEU A 14 2.87 -3.69 -8.97
C LEU A 14 3.29 -2.26 -9.35
N ARG A 15 3.03 -1.28 -8.48
CA ARG A 15 3.25 0.15 -8.79
C ARG A 15 4.68 0.61 -8.51
N TYR A 16 5.30 0.11 -7.44
CA TYR A 16 6.58 0.66 -6.94
C TYR A 16 7.76 -0.29 -7.12
N LYS A 17 7.51 -1.55 -7.55
CA LYS A 17 8.51 -2.62 -7.77
C LYS A 17 9.26 -3.10 -6.52
N SER A 18 9.30 -2.32 -5.44
CA SER A 18 9.94 -2.70 -4.18
C SER A 18 9.38 -1.93 -2.99
N VAL A 19 9.46 -2.56 -1.80
CA VAL A 19 9.09 -1.92 -0.52
C VAL A 19 9.98 -0.71 -0.22
N ARG A 20 11.26 -0.77 -0.61
CA ARG A 20 12.20 0.34 -0.45
C ARG A 20 11.76 1.57 -1.23
N ARG A 21 11.35 1.41 -2.49
CA ARG A 21 10.88 2.54 -3.30
C ARG A 21 9.59 3.13 -2.75
N PHE A 22 8.64 2.27 -2.35
CA PHE A 22 7.43 2.70 -1.68
C PHE A 22 7.71 3.46 -0.36
N SER A 23 8.71 3.04 0.42
CA SER A 23 9.14 3.74 1.63
C SER A 23 9.60 5.17 1.35
N ILE A 24 10.37 5.38 0.28
CA ILE A 24 10.87 6.71 -0.12
C ILE A 24 9.71 7.59 -0.56
N GLU A 25 8.78 7.06 -1.35
CA GLU A 25 7.66 7.84 -1.90
C GLU A 25 6.57 8.13 -0.85
N SER A 26 6.26 7.18 0.03
CA SER A 26 5.26 7.34 1.10
C SER A 26 5.76 8.08 2.34
N GLY A 27 7.07 8.23 2.49
CA GLY A 27 7.71 8.79 3.69
C GLY A 27 7.68 7.87 4.92
N ILE A 28 7.16 6.65 4.79
CA ILE A 28 7.11 5.68 5.90
C ILE A 28 8.45 4.92 5.96
N PRO A 29 9.08 4.78 7.13
CA PRO A 29 10.33 4.03 7.25
C PRO A 29 10.21 2.59 6.72
N GLN A 30 11.23 2.14 5.96
CA GLN A 30 11.25 0.80 5.37
C GLN A 30 11.14 -0.29 6.43
N SER A 31 11.75 -0.09 7.61
CA SER A 31 11.67 -1.02 8.75
C SER A 31 10.23 -1.19 9.26
N THR A 32 9.47 -0.10 9.34
CA THR A 32 8.05 -0.10 9.70
C THR A 32 7.24 -0.89 8.69
N LEU A 33 7.43 -0.61 7.39
CA LEU A 33 6.74 -1.32 6.30
C LEU A 33 7.07 -2.81 6.29
N VAL A 34 8.34 -3.18 6.42
CA VAL A 34 8.77 -4.59 6.45
C VAL A 34 8.19 -5.31 7.67
N SER A 35 8.17 -4.66 8.83
CA SER A 35 7.54 -5.23 10.04
C SER A 35 6.04 -5.45 9.84
N ALA A 36 5.33 -4.45 9.31
CA ALA A 36 3.90 -4.52 9.04
C ALA A 36 3.55 -5.58 7.98
N LEU A 37 4.32 -5.65 6.88
CA LEU A 37 4.14 -6.66 5.84
C LEU A 37 4.46 -8.09 6.31
N LYS A 38 5.32 -8.25 7.32
CA LYS A 38 5.70 -9.55 7.90
C LYS A 38 4.70 -10.02 8.96
N LYS A 39 4.27 -9.13 9.85
CA LYS A 39 3.39 -9.43 10.99
C LYS A 39 1.90 -9.28 10.68
N GLY A 40 1.58 -8.57 9.60
CA GLY A 40 0.23 -8.14 9.26
C GLY A 40 -0.07 -6.73 9.78
N PHE A 41 -0.93 -6.01 9.07
CA PHE A 41 -1.34 -4.65 9.45
C PHE A 41 -2.29 -4.61 10.66
N GLY A 42 -2.84 -5.74 11.10
CA GLY A 42 -3.72 -5.81 12.28
C GLY A 42 -3.08 -5.38 13.61
N GLY A 43 -1.75 -5.36 13.72
CA GLY A 43 -1.01 -4.81 14.87
C GLY A 43 -0.37 -3.43 14.61
N THR A 44 -0.61 -2.85 13.44
CA THR A 44 -0.13 -1.52 13.06
C THR A 44 -1.17 -0.48 13.45
N SER A 45 -0.76 0.75 13.78
CA SER A 45 -1.73 1.79 14.15
C SER A 45 -2.70 2.05 13.00
N TYR A 46 -3.99 2.23 13.34
CA TYR A 46 -5.05 2.48 12.38
C TYR A 46 -4.71 3.65 11.44
N ASP A 47 -4.14 4.74 11.98
CA ASP A 47 -3.74 5.91 11.21
C ASP A 47 -2.70 5.57 10.14
N THR A 48 -1.72 4.73 10.47
CA THR A 48 -0.70 4.28 9.51
C THR A 48 -1.32 3.42 8.41
N VAL A 49 -2.22 2.51 8.79
CA VAL A 49 -2.94 1.66 7.83
C VAL A 49 -3.76 2.51 6.87
N MET A 50 -4.52 3.46 7.39
CA MET A 50 -5.36 4.35 6.61
C MET A 50 -4.53 5.25 5.70
N TYR A 51 -3.40 5.77 6.19
CA TYR A 51 -2.46 6.55 5.39
C TYR A 51 -1.90 5.73 4.21
N ILE A 52 -1.47 4.48 4.46
CA ILE A 52 -0.99 3.57 3.40
C ILE A 52 -2.08 3.30 2.36
N CYS A 53 -3.30 2.99 2.81
CA CYS A 53 -4.43 2.74 1.92
C CYS A 53 -4.73 3.98 1.06
N LYS A 54 -4.75 5.17 1.67
CA LYS A 54 -4.95 6.44 0.96
C LYS A 54 -3.83 6.70 -0.06
N PHE A 55 -2.58 6.46 0.31
CA PHE A 55 -1.43 6.66 -0.57
C PHE A 55 -1.41 5.68 -1.75
N LEU A 56 -1.87 4.45 -1.52
CA LEU A 56 -2.02 3.43 -2.56
C LEU A 56 -3.32 3.57 -3.37
N GLU A 57 -4.16 4.54 -3.02
CA GLU A 57 -5.51 4.70 -3.57
C GLU A 57 -6.30 3.38 -3.47
N LEU A 58 -6.12 2.66 -2.36
CA LEU A 58 -6.78 1.38 -2.09
C LEU A 58 -7.91 1.63 -1.10
N ASN A 59 -9.10 1.13 -1.42
CA ASN A 59 -10.22 1.21 -0.50
C ASN A 59 -10.02 0.19 0.64
N PRO A 60 -10.00 0.62 1.92
CA PRO A 60 -9.68 -0.26 3.05
C PRO A 60 -10.77 -1.29 3.38
N PHE A 61 -11.97 -1.19 2.78
CA PHE A 61 -13.10 -2.06 3.07
C PHE A 61 -13.25 -3.22 2.07
N ASP A 62 -12.93 -2.98 0.79
CA ASP A 62 -13.04 -3.97 -0.30
C ASP A 62 -11.69 -4.27 -0.97
N TYR A 63 -10.64 -3.55 -0.60
CA TYR A 63 -9.28 -3.63 -1.16
C TYR A 63 -9.24 -3.38 -2.68
N SER A 64 -10.27 -2.74 -3.23
CA SER A 64 -10.32 -2.34 -4.63
C SER A 64 -9.42 -1.11 -4.83
N PRO A 65 -8.64 -1.05 -5.92
CA PRO A 65 -7.98 0.18 -6.31
C PRO A 65 -9.07 1.20 -6.72
N ALA A 66 -8.99 2.42 -6.19
CA ALA A 66 -9.97 3.50 -6.36
C ALA A 66 -10.02 4.07 -7.79
N GLY A 67 -9.23 3.54 -8.71
CA GLY A 67 -9.29 3.91 -10.11
C GLY A 67 -8.32 3.11 -10.95
N GLN A 68 -8.85 2.29 -11.84
CA GLN A 68 -8.20 1.99 -13.10
C GLN A 68 -8.30 3.25 -13.97
N GLN A 69 -7.52 4.29 -13.66
CA GLN A 69 -7.27 5.38 -14.58
C GLN A 69 -5.97 5.03 -15.32
N ASN A 70 -6.14 4.61 -16.58
CA ASN A 70 -5.07 4.63 -17.57
C ASN A 70 -4.36 6.00 -17.50
N PRO A 71 -3.03 6.08 -17.73
CA PRO A 71 -2.40 7.38 -17.94
C PRO A 71 -3.19 8.14 -19.02
N PRO A 72 -3.32 9.48 -18.91
CA PRO A 72 -4.08 10.25 -19.89
C PRO A 72 -3.54 9.91 -21.28
N VAL A 73 -4.43 9.43 -22.16
CA VAL A 73 -4.12 9.33 -23.59
C VAL A 73 -3.90 10.77 -24.03
N THR A 74 -2.64 11.14 -24.21
CA THR A 74 -2.26 12.39 -24.86
C THR A 74 -2.81 12.35 -26.28
N ILE A 75 -3.81 13.17 -26.56
CA ILE A 75 -4.26 13.51 -27.92
C ILE A 75 -3.31 14.54 -28.49
#